data_AF-A0A531N818-F1
#
_entry.id   AF-A0A531N818-F1
#
_cell.length_a   1.000
_cell.length_b   1.000
_cell.length_c   1.000
_cell.angle_alpha   90.00
_cell.angle_beta   90.00
_cell.angle_gamma   90.00
#
_symmetry.space_group_name_H-M   'P 1'
#
loop_
_entity.id
_entity.type
_entity.pdbx_description
1 polymer ?
#
loop_
_entity_poly.entity_id
_entity_poly.type
_entity_poly.pdbx_seq_one_letter_code
_entity_poly.pdbx_strand_id
1 'polypeptide(L)'
;RDLEDAGFSDVAIETRAEQSRASSPRLPAVAYCQGTVLRTEIVARDAGKLGAATDYAASAIADRHGNGEVAAKIQAHVIMAAA
;
A
#
# COMPACT_ATOMS: atom_id res chain seq x y z
N ARG A 1 -21.88 0.43 -12.77
CA ARG A 1 -23.07 0.73 -11.95
C ARG A 1 -22.88 1.96 -11.08
N ASP A 2 -22.00 1.99 -10.08
CA ASP A 2 -21.85 3.18 -9.20
C ASP A 2 -21.64 4.51 -9.95
N LEU A 3 -20.84 4.50 -11.02
CA LEU A 3 -20.61 5.69 -11.86
C LEU A 3 -21.84 6.06 -12.71
N GLU A 4 -22.53 5.08 -13.28
CA GLU A 4 -23.74 5.30 -14.08
C GLU A 4 -24.89 5.79 -13.21
N ASP A 5 -25.03 5.21 -12.01
CA ASP A 5 -26.01 5.63 -10.99
C ASP A 5 -25.71 7.05 -10.49
N ALA A 6 -24.43 7.45 -10.49
CA ALA A 6 -23.99 8.82 -10.22
C ALA A 6 -24.14 9.78 -11.42
N GLY A 7 -24.67 9.30 -12.56
CA GLY A 7 -24.95 10.09 -13.75
C GLY A 7 -23.81 10.16 -14.78
N PHE A 8 -22.70 9.48 -14.56
CA PHE A 8 -21.60 9.42 -15.53
C PHE A 8 -21.89 8.43 -16.66
N SER A 9 -21.35 8.72 -17.84
CA SER A 9 -21.45 7.90 -19.05
C SER A 9 -20.05 7.55 -19.59
N ASP A 10 -19.98 6.78 -20.68
CA ASP A 10 -18.72 6.36 -21.32
C ASP A 10 -17.67 5.78 -20.35
N VAL A 11 -18.14 4.92 -19.43
CA VAL A 11 -17.30 4.34 -18.38
C VAL A 11 -16.32 3.33 -18.99
N ALA A 12 -15.03 3.62 -18.88
CA ALA A 12 -13.94 2.71 -19.23
C ALA A 12 -13.17 2.31 -17.96
N ILE A 13 -12.95 1.00 -17.79
CA ILE A 13 -12.17 0.46 -16.68
C ILE A 13 -11.00 -0.30 -17.24
N GLU A 14 -9.80 0.13 -16.88
CA GLU A 14 -8.56 -0.53 -17.23
C GLU A 14 -7.86 -1.08 -15.99
N THR A 15 -7.39 -2.32 -16.06
CA THR A 15 -6.52 -2.90 -15.02
C THR A 15 -5.08 -2.84 -15.50
N ARG A 16 -4.25 -2.04 -14.81
CA ARG A 16 -2.82 -1.89 -15.09
C ARG A 16 -2.03 -2.70 -14.06
N ALA A 17 -1.37 -3.77 -14.52
CA ALA A 17 -0.42 -4.51 -13.71
C ALA A 17 0.98 -3.89 -13.86
N GLU A 18 1.66 -3.69 -12.73
CA GLU A 18 2.99 -3.07 -12.65
C GLU A 18 3.86 -3.75 -11.59
N GLN A 19 5.12 -3.33 -11.52
CA GLN A 19 6.04 -3.75 -10.46
C GLN A 19 6.39 -2.59 -9.53
N SER A 20 6.02 -2.71 -8.26
CA SER A 20 6.43 -1.79 -7.21
C SER A 20 7.85 -2.13 -6.74
N ARG A 21 8.66 -1.10 -6.49
CA ARG A 21 10.05 -1.23 -6.01
C ARG A 21 10.33 -0.27 -4.87
N ALA A 22 11.13 -0.74 -3.91
CA ALA A 22 11.65 0.06 -2.82
C ALA A 22 13.13 -0.29 -2.59
N SER A 23 13.97 0.73 -2.36
CA SER A 23 15.42 0.55 -2.22
C SER A 23 15.86 -0.18 -0.94
N SER A 24 14.96 -0.42 0.01
CA SER A 24 15.24 -1.15 1.24
C SER A 24 13.96 -1.75 1.85
N PRO A 25 14.06 -2.75 2.74
CA PRO A 25 12.93 -3.29 3.51
C PRO A 25 12.25 -2.25 4.42
N ARG A 26 12.98 -1.21 4.82
CA ARG A 26 12.47 -0.17 5.73
C ARG A 26 11.37 0.66 5.08
N LEU A 27 11.49 0.97 3.79
CA LEU A 27 10.53 1.79 3.07
C LEU A 27 9.10 1.19 3.06
N PRO A 28 8.86 -0.06 2.64
CA PRO A 28 7.53 -0.66 2.72
C PRO A 28 7.05 -0.82 4.16
N ALA A 29 7.94 -1.12 5.13
CA ALA A 29 7.56 -1.19 6.54
C ALA A 29 7.00 0.16 7.05
N VAL A 30 7.68 1.27 6.74
CA VAL A 30 7.18 2.62 7.06
C VAL A 30 5.88 2.92 6.33
N ALA A 31 5.82 2.63 5.02
CA ALA A 31 4.63 2.89 4.22
C ALA A 31 3.38 2.19 4.78
N TYR A 32 3.48 0.91 5.14
CA TYR A 32 2.35 0.16 5.70
C TYR A 32 2.03 0.54 7.13
N CYS A 33 3.02 0.56 8.03
CA CYS A 33 2.78 0.82 9.45
C CYS A 33 2.40 2.28 9.75
N GLN A 34 2.87 3.24 8.95
CA GLN A 34 2.74 4.67 9.25
C GLN A 34 1.93 5.46 8.22
N GLY A 35 1.89 4.99 6.97
CA GLY A 35 1.22 5.66 5.85
C GLY A 35 -0.20 5.19 5.56
N THR A 36 -0.68 4.14 6.24
CA THR A 36 -2.05 3.62 6.07
C THR A 36 -2.86 3.78 7.35
N VAL A 37 -4.16 3.45 7.29
CA VAL A 37 -5.05 3.39 8.46
C VAL A 37 -4.53 2.45 9.56
N LEU A 38 -3.63 1.51 9.23
CA LEU A 38 -2.97 0.64 10.20
C LEU A 38 -2.20 1.41 11.28
N ARG A 39 -1.72 2.63 11.00
CA ARG A 39 -1.07 3.48 12.00
C ARG A 39 -1.99 3.72 13.20
N THR A 40 -3.23 4.12 12.94
CA THR A 40 -4.22 4.39 13.98
C THR A 40 -4.48 3.16 14.82
N GLU A 41 -4.58 2.00 14.16
CA GLU A 41 -4.76 0.70 14.81
C GLU A 41 -3.58 0.29 15.70
N ILE A 42 -2.34 0.55 15.27
CA ILE A 42 -1.13 0.29 16.08
C ILE A 42 -1.12 1.20 17.32
N VAL A 43 -1.35 2.50 17.13
CA VAL A 43 -1.32 3.49 18.22
C VAL A 43 -2.45 3.26 19.22
N ALA A 44 -3.64 2.86 18.76
CA ALA A 44 -4.77 2.54 19.64
C ALA A 44 -4.49 1.33 20.55
N ARG A 45 -3.71 0.35 20.06
CA ARG A 45 -3.27 -0.80 20.88
C ARG A 45 -2.21 -0.40 21.89
N ASP A 46 -1.25 0.43 21.48
CA ASP A 46 -0.22 1.00 22.34
C ASP A 46 0.47 2.17 21.64
N ALA A 47 0.33 3.38 22.21
CA ALA A 47 0.88 4.60 21.63
C ALA A 47 2.41 4.59 21.49
N GLY A 48 3.11 3.79 22.31
CA GLY A 48 4.57 3.66 22.27
C GLY A 48 5.09 2.65 21.23
N LYS A 49 4.22 1.85 20.59
CA LYS A 49 4.65 0.71 19.77
C LYS A 49 4.76 0.98 18.28
N LEU A 50 4.48 2.19 17.78
CA LEU A 50 4.58 2.48 16.34
C LEU A 50 5.99 2.21 15.78
N GLY A 51 7.02 2.63 16.50
CA GLY A 51 8.42 2.37 16.14
C GLY A 51 8.73 0.86 16.11
N ALA A 52 8.47 0.18 17.23
CA ALA A 52 8.71 -1.26 17.38
C ALA A 52 7.96 -2.12 16.34
N ALA A 53 6.72 -1.76 16.00
CA ALA A 53 5.96 -2.43 14.95
C ALA A 53 6.57 -2.21 13.56
N THR A 54 7.04 -0.99 13.27
CA THR A 54 7.72 -0.68 12.01
C THR A 54 9.06 -1.42 11.91
N ASP A 55 9.80 -1.51 13.02
CA ASP A 55 11.10 -2.21 13.07
C ASP A 55 10.91 -3.72 12.89
N TYR A 56 9.94 -4.32 13.58
CA TYR A 56 9.57 -5.72 13.39
C TYR A 56 9.17 -6.02 11.95
N ALA A 57 8.33 -5.16 11.33
CA ALA A 57 7.94 -5.32 9.95
C ALA A 57 9.14 -5.22 8.99
N ALA A 58 10.06 -4.28 9.21
CA ALA A 58 11.27 -4.14 8.40
C ALA A 58 12.17 -5.38 8.50
N SER A 59 12.37 -5.92 9.71
CA SER A 59 13.11 -7.17 9.92
C SER A 59 12.43 -8.35 9.23
N ALA A 60 11.12 -8.51 9.37
CA ALA A 60 10.39 -9.61 8.73
C ALA A 60 10.45 -9.56 7.20
N ILE A 61 10.47 -8.35 6.62
CA ILE A 61 10.66 -8.16 5.16
C ILE A 61 12.10 -8.51 4.78
N ALA A 62 13.09 -8.05 5.55
CA ALA A 62 14.50 -8.34 5.31
C ALA A 62 14.83 -9.84 5.40
N ASP A 63 14.25 -10.56 6.37
CA ASP A 63 14.45 -12.01 6.53
C ASP A 63 13.93 -12.79 5.31
N ARG A 64 12.87 -12.30 4.66
CA ARG A 64 12.26 -12.96 3.49
C ARG A 64 12.89 -12.57 2.16
N HIS A 65 13.34 -11.32 2.03
CA HIS A 65 13.69 -10.72 0.74
C HIS A 65 15.12 -10.15 0.68
N GLY A 66 15.86 -10.21 1.79
CA GLY A 66 17.18 -9.61 1.93
C GLY A 66 17.14 -8.14 2.34
N ASN A 67 18.30 -7.58 2.64
CA ASN A 67 18.46 -6.19 3.12
C ASN A 67 18.48 -5.14 1.99
N GLY A 68 18.38 -5.56 0.73
CA GLY A 68 18.49 -4.70 -0.45
C GLY A 68 17.14 -4.24 -1.01
N GLU A 69 17.08 -4.07 -2.32
CA GLU A 69 15.84 -3.72 -3.00
C GLU A 69 14.75 -4.77 -2.75
N VAL A 70 13.54 -4.30 -2.44
CA VAL A 70 12.33 -5.11 -2.36
C VAL A 70 11.46 -4.77 -3.56
N ALA A 71 11.08 -5.79 -4.33
CA ALA A 71 10.20 -5.65 -5.49
C ALA A 71 9.03 -6.62 -5.39
N ALA A 72 7.82 -6.12 -5.67
CA ALA A 72 6.60 -6.92 -5.62
C ALA A 72 5.62 -6.52 -6.74
N LYS A 73 4.72 -7.44 -7.08
CA LYS A 73 3.63 -7.15 -8.02
C LYS A 73 2.68 -6.12 -7.42
N ILE A 74 2.21 -5.18 -8.23
CA ILE A 74 1.14 -4.25 -7.89
C ILE A 74 0.19 -4.15 -9.08
N GLN A 75 -1.05 -3.76 -8.84
CA GLN A 75 -1.98 -3.43 -9.90
C GLN A 75 -2.88 -2.28 -9.48
N ALA A 76 -3.36 -1.51 -10.45
CA ALA A 76 -4.34 -0.46 -10.24
C ALA A 76 -5.50 -0.63 -11.23
N HIS A 77 -6.70 -0.28 -10.79
CA HIS A 77 -7.83 -0.03 -11.67
C HIS A 77 -7.87 1.46 -12.00
N VAL A 78 -7.64 1.80 -13.27
CA VAL A 78 -7.82 3.15 -13.80
C VAL A 78 -9.23 3.23 -14.36
N ILE A 79 -10.04 4.11 -13.78
CA ILE A 79 -11.44 4.26 -14.14
C ILE A 79 -11.64 5.64 -14.73
N MET A 80 -12.10 5.69 -15.98
CA MET A 80 -12.42 6.92 -16.71
C MET A 80 -13.92 6.94 -16.99
N ALA A 81 -14.53 8.12 -16.89
CA ALA A 81 -15.93 8.32 -17.23
C ALA A 81 -16.16 9.77 -17.68
N ALA A 82 -17.19 9.99 -18.50
CA ALA A 82 -17.64 11.31 -18.94
C ALA A 82 -18.83 11.77 -18.09
N ALA A 83 -18.92 13.07 -17.82
CA ALA A 83 -20.05 13.68 -17.12
C ALA A 83 -21.21 13.99 -18.08
#